data_AF-A0A3C0FL86-F1
#
_entry.id   AF-A0A3C0FL86-F1
#
_cell.length_a   1.000
_cell.length_b   1.000
_cell.length_c   1.000
_cell.angle_alpha   90.00
_cell.angle_beta   90.00
_cell.angle_gamma   90.00
#
_symmetry.space_group_name_H-M   'P 1'
#
loop_
_entity.id
_entity.type
_entity.pdbx_description
1 polymer ?
#
loop_
_entity_poly.entity_id
_entity_poly.type
_entity_poly.pdbx_seq_one_letter_code
_entity_poly.pdbx_strand_id
1 'polypeptide(L)'
;AYSMFLKRAPKGVHPLSLVFVSALIGLCFLTPLYIWAPVVDGKPFFTSLDPVWPDMLKIFYIGAGPAFLGYMFWNRGVSLVGPAKAGVFMYLIPVCSSGLAIAFLGEALHLYHLAGIVLIVSGIWLVTRKRRVAKPT
;
A
#
# COMPACT_ATOMS: atom_id res chain seq x y z
N ALA A 1 -1.22 5.22 -11.01
CA ALA A 1 -0.12 5.93 -11.71
C ALA A 1 1.06 5.00 -12.05
N TYR A 2 1.56 4.17 -11.11
CA TYR A 2 2.69 3.24 -11.31
C TYR A 2 2.55 2.28 -12.52
N SER A 3 1.35 1.73 -12.74
CA SER A 3 1.07 0.78 -13.83
C SER A 3 1.20 1.37 -15.24
N MET A 4 1.05 2.69 -15.42
CA MET A 4 1.25 3.34 -16.72
C MET A 4 2.73 3.63 -17.02
N PHE A 5 3.55 3.85 -15.99
CA PHE A 5 4.99 4.05 -16.15
C PHE A 5 5.75 2.76 -16.44
N LEU A 6 5.23 1.60 -16.02
CA LEU A 6 5.78 0.29 -16.39
C LEU A 6 5.77 0.02 -17.90
N LYS A 7 4.82 0.59 -18.66
CA LYS A 7 4.84 0.56 -20.13
C LYS A 7 5.97 1.39 -20.75
N ARG A 8 6.55 2.34 -20.00
CA ARG A 8 7.66 3.21 -20.42
C ARG A 8 8.96 2.92 -19.66
N ALA A 9 8.99 1.91 -18.79
CA ALA A 9 10.20 1.53 -18.07
C ALA A 9 11.24 1.00 -19.09
N PRO A 10 12.48 1.51 -19.09
CA PRO A 10 13.51 1.05 -20.01
C PRO A 10 13.73 -0.46 -19.83
N LYS A 11 13.83 -1.19 -20.94
CA LYS A 11 14.11 -2.64 -20.93
C LYS A 11 15.47 -2.85 -20.24
N GLY A 12 15.48 -3.46 -19.05
CA GLY A 12 16.70 -3.78 -18.29
C GLY A 12 16.81 -3.15 -16.90
N VAL A 13 15.88 -2.26 -16.50
CA VAL A 13 15.93 -1.66 -15.16
C VAL A 13 15.30 -2.60 -14.14
N HIS A 14 16.05 -2.96 -13.09
CA HIS A 14 15.55 -3.82 -12.03
C HIS A 14 14.39 -3.11 -11.27
N PRO A 15 13.26 -3.79 -10.98
CA PRO A 15 12.10 -3.18 -10.32
C PRO A 15 12.41 -2.51 -8.97
N LEU A 16 13.49 -2.92 -8.29
CA LEU A 16 13.97 -2.33 -7.05
C LEU A 16 14.57 -0.92 -7.27
N SER A 17 15.20 -0.68 -8.42
CA SER A 17 15.77 0.62 -8.77
C SER A 17 14.68 1.68 -8.91
N LEU A 18 13.50 1.31 -9.41
CA LEU A 18 12.35 2.22 -9.47
C LEU A 18 11.85 2.60 -8.09
N VAL A 19 11.76 1.63 -7.16
CA VAL A 19 11.40 1.91 -5.76
C VAL A 19 12.43 2.82 -5.11
N PHE A 20 13.71 2.51 -5.29
CA PHE A 20 14.81 3.31 -4.76
C PHE A 20 14.77 4.76 -5.26
N VAL A 21 14.60 4.98 -6.56
CA VAL A 21 14.48 6.33 -7.14
C VAL A 21 13.22 7.03 -6.63
N SER A 22 12.08 6.34 -6.53
CA SER A 22 10.86 6.94 -5.98
C SER A 22 11.01 7.33 -4.51
N ALA A 23 11.75 6.54 -3.73
CA ALA A 23 12.06 6.84 -2.34
C ALA A 23 13.01 8.04 -2.22
N LEU A 24 14.02 8.16 -3.09
CA LEU A 24 14.90 9.33 -3.14
C LEU A 24 14.15 10.61 -3.51
N ILE A 25 13.27 10.54 -4.51
CA ILE A 25 12.42 11.68 -4.88
C ILE A 25 11.53 12.05 -3.68
N GLY A 26 10.86 11.07 -3.06
CA GLY A 26 10.05 11.31 -1.86
C GLY A 26 10.84 11.96 -0.74
N LEU A 27 12.06 11.50 -0.48
CA LEU A 27 12.96 12.07 0.52
C LEU A 27 13.29 13.53 0.19
N CYS A 28 13.70 13.83 -1.05
CA CYS A 28 14.01 15.19 -1.48
C CYS A 28 12.83 16.16 -1.32
N PHE A 29 11.60 15.70 -1.61
CA PHE A 29 10.39 16.54 -1.48
C PHE A 29 9.89 16.66 -0.04
N LEU A 30 10.07 15.63 0.79
CA LEU A 30 9.66 15.65 2.20
C LEU A 30 10.66 16.38 3.09
N THR A 31 11.94 16.45 2.70
CA THR A 31 13.00 17.08 3.50
C THR A 31 12.73 18.57 3.79
N PRO A 32 12.32 19.42 2.84
CA PRO A 32 11.98 20.82 3.11
C PRO A 32 10.80 20.96 4.09
N LEU A 33 9.78 20.11 3.95
CA LEU A 33 8.63 20.07 4.87
C LEU A 33 9.06 19.63 6.28
N TYR A 34 9.94 18.64 6.36
CA TYR A 34 10.52 18.17 7.62
C TYR A 34 11.32 19.26 8.34
N ILE A 35 12.09 20.07 7.60
CA ILE A 35 12.85 21.19 8.17
C ILE A 35 11.92 22.35 8.55
N TRP A 36 10.86 22.58 7.79
CA TRP A 36 9.94 23.70 8.01
C TRP A 36 9.14 23.57 9.31
N ALA A 37 8.65 22.37 9.66
CA ALA A 37 7.81 22.21 10.86
C ALA A 37 8.50 22.60 12.19
N PRO A 38 9.74 22.18 12.51
CA PRO A 38 10.42 22.61 13.73
C PRO A 38 10.78 24.11 13.72
N VAL A 39 10.94 24.73 12.54
CA VAL A 39 11.18 26.18 12.40
C VAL A 39 9.94 27.00 12.75
N VAL A 40 8.74 26.46 12.52
CA VAL A 40 7.46 27.15 12.80
C VAL A 40 6.92 26.81 14.19
N ASP A 41 6.92 25.53 14.57
CA ASP A 41 6.28 25.05 15.80
C ASP A 41 7.25 24.84 16.97
N GLY A 42 8.57 24.97 16.74
CA GLY A 42 9.61 24.84 17.77
C GLY A 42 9.76 23.45 18.38
N LYS A 43 9.04 22.44 17.86
CA LYS A 43 9.07 21.06 18.36
C LYS A 43 9.91 20.18 17.42
N PRO A 44 10.91 19.44 17.93
CA PRO A 44 11.60 18.44 17.13
C PRO A 44 10.63 17.32 16.75
N PHE A 45 10.69 16.84 15.50
CA PHE A 45 9.88 15.70 15.06
C PHE A 45 10.21 14.40 15.80
N PHE A 46 11.49 14.22 16.15
CA PHE A 46 11.95 13.14 17.02
C PHE A 46 11.87 13.61 18.47
N THR A 47 10.66 13.67 19.00
CA THR A 47 10.51 13.76 20.45
C THR A 47 10.75 12.37 21.02
N SER A 48 11.77 12.20 21.85
CA SER A 48 12.09 10.98 22.61
C SER A 48 11.00 10.53 23.60
N LEU A 49 9.74 10.91 23.38
CA LEU A 49 8.64 10.91 24.35
C LEU A 49 7.77 9.66 24.29
N ASP A 50 8.07 8.69 23.42
CA ASP A 50 7.33 7.42 23.36
C ASP A 50 8.18 6.29 23.96
N PRO A 51 7.90 5.81 25.19
CA PRO A 51 8.72 4.83 25.89
C PRO A 51 8.71 3.44 25.24
N VAL A 52 7.75 3.17 24.35
CA VAL A 52 7.43 1.82 23.87
C VAL A 52 8.29 1.43 22.66
N TRP A 53 8.58 2.37 21.75
CA TRP A 53 9.42 2.13 20.56
C TRP A 53 10.13 3.41 20.12
N PRO A 54 11.47 3.40 19.92
CA PRO A 54 12.17 4.53 19.31
C PRO A 54 11.58 4.86 17.94
N ASP A 55 11.40 6.14 17.61
CA ASP A 55 10.80 6.58 16.34
C ASP A 55 11.52 6.02 15.10
N MET A 56 12.84 5.84 15.20
CA MET A 56 13.64 5.19 14.16
C MET A 56 13.18 3.76 13.87
N LEU A 57 12.74 3.03 14.88
CA LEU A 57 12.29 1.65 14.74
C LEU A 57 10.89 1.59 14.11
N LYS A 58 10.02 2.56 14.39
CA LYS A 58 8.72 2.75 13.69
C LYS A 58 8.95 3.02 12.20
N ILE A 59 9.86 3.94 11.89
CA ILE A 59 10.23 4.29 10.51
C ILE A 59 10.82 3.07 9.80
N PHE A 60 11.72 2.34 10.46
CA PHE A 60 12.30 1.12 9.92
C PHE A 60 11.22 0.06 9.66
N TYR A 61 10.30 -0.16 10.59
CA TYR A 61 9.20 -1.11 10.43
C TYR A 61 8.33 -0.78 9.19
N ILE A 62 7.91 0.48 9.03
CA ILE A 62 7.08 0.91 7.89
C ILE A 62 7.87 0.80 6.57
N GLY A 63 9.15 1.16 6.57
CA GLY A 63 10.01 1.09 5.38
C GLY A 63 10.33 -0.35 4.96
N ALA A 64 10.74 -1.20 5.90
CA ALA A 64 11.13 -2.58 5.60
C ALA A 64 9.91 -3.50 5.36
N GLY A 65 8.86 -3.36 6.17
CA GLY A 65 7.69 -4.22 6.12
C GLY A 65 6.80 -3.94 4.90
N PRO A 66 5.78 -3.07 5.02
CA PRO A 66 4.80 -2.87 3.96
C PRO A 66 5.41 -2.25 2.69
N ALA A 67 6.39 -1.34 2.80
CA ALA A 67 6.95 -0.68 1.63
C ALA A 67 7.90 -1.58 0.83
N PHE A 68 8.90 -2.20 1.47
CA PHE A 68 9.86 -3.06 0.76
C PHE A 68 9.34 -4.49 0.55
N LEU A 69 9.03 -5.23 1.61
CA LEU A 69 8.57 -6.63 1.49
C LEU A 69 7.21 -6.71 0.80
N GLY A 70 6.28 -5.80 1.12
CA GLY A 70 4.97 -5.74 0.45
C GLY A 70 5.10 -5.56 -1.06
N TYR A 71 6.02 -4.70 -1.51
CA TYR A 71 6.30 -4.50 -2.93
C TYR A 71 6.92 -5.75 -3.58
N MET A 72 7.85 -6.44 -2.91
CA MET A 72 8.42 -7.70 -3.40
C MET A 72 7.35 -8.78 -3.57
N PHE A 73 6.49 -8.96 -2.56
CA PHE A 73 5.39 -9.93 -2.62
C PHE A 73 4.36 -9.56 -3.67
N TRP A 74 4.06 -8.27 -3.83
CA TRP A 74 3.17 -7.80 -4.89
C TRP A 74 3.72 -8.15 -6.28
N ASN A 75 4.98 -7.81 -6.56
CA ASN A 75 5.58 -8.12 -7.85
C ASN A 75 5.65 -9.63 -8.11
N ARG A 76 5.99 -10.42 -7.09
CA ARG A 76 6.00 -11.88 -7.20
C ARG A 76 4.59 -12.42 -7.46
N GLY A 77 3.59 -11.96 -6.72
CA GLY A 77 2.18 -12.33 -6.90
C GLY A 77 1.69 -11.99 -8.31
N VAL A 78 1.94 -10.77 -8.78
CA VAL A 78 1.61 -10.33 -10.14
C VAL A 78 2.28 -11.23 -11.20
N SER A 79 3.55 -11.62 -11.00
CA SER A 79 4.23 -12.53 -11.93
C SER A 79 3.62 -13.95 -11.96
N LEU A 80 3.05 -14.41 -10.85
CA LEU A 80 2.47 -15.76 -10.72
C LEU A 80 1.04 -15.85 -11.25
N VAL A 81 0.19 -14.87 -10.95
CA VAL A 81 -1.25 -14.91 -11.30
C VAL A 81 -1.66 -13.97 -12.44
N GLY A 82 -0.75 -13.11 -12.88
CA GLY A 82 -0.99 -12.07 -13.88
C GLY A 82 -1.66 -10.81 -13.30
N PRO A 83 -1.44 -9.63 -13.93
CA PRO A 83 -1.86 -8.34 -13.38
C PRO A 83 -3.37 -8.17 -13.25
N ALA A 84 -4.17 -8.78 -14.14
CA ALA A 84 -5.63 -8.70 -14.08
C ALA A 84 -6.20 -9.37 -12.84
N LYS A 85 -5.72 -10.57 -12.49
CA LYS A 85 -6.16 -11.29 -11.29
C LYS A 85 -5.58 -10.66 -10.02
N ALA A 86 -4.30 -10.29 -10.04
CA ALA A 86 -3.66 -9.63 -8.90
C ALA A 86 -4.38 -8.32 -8.52
N GLY A 87 -4.79 -7.51 -9.50
CA GLY A 87 -5.51 -6.26 -9.25
C GLY A 87 -6.83 -6.43 -8.48
N VAL A 88 -7.50 -7.58 -8.61
CA VAL A 88 -8.73 -7.87 -7.84
C VAL A 88 -8.43 -8.01 -6.34
N PHE A 89 -7.25 -8.52 -5.96
CA PHE A 89 -6.85 -8.64 -4.55
C PHE A 89 -6.62 -7.28 -3.88
N MET A 90 -6.39 -6.20 -4.63
CA MET A 90 -6.29 -4.86 -4.03
C MET A 90 -7.59 -4.43 -3.35
N TYR A 91 -8.74 -4.96 -3.78
CA TYR A 91 -10.01 -4.69 -3.13
C TYR A 91 -10.14 -5.34 -1.74
N LEU A 92 -9.29 -6.31 -1.40
CA LEU A 92 -9.24 -6.88 -0.05
C LEU A 92 -8.44 -6.01 0.93
N ILE A 93 -7.68 -5.01 0.47
CA ILE A 93 -6.85 -4.16 1.34
C ILE A 93 -7.68 -3.51 2.46
N PRO A 94 -8.86 -2.89 2.21
CA PRO A 94 -9.67 -2.27 3.26
C PRO A 94 -10.19 -3.28 4.29
N VAL A 95 -10.52 -4.51 3.85
CA VAL A 95 -11.00 -5.58 4.72
C VAL A 95 -9.88 -6.02 5.67
N CYS A 96 -8.69 -6.27 5.12
CA CYS A 96 -7.53 -6.64 5.92
C CYS A 96 -7.09 -5.50 6.84
N SER A 97 -7.07 -4.24 6.37
CA SER A 97 -6.66 -3.11 7.20
C SER A 97 -7.63 -2.86 8.35
N SER A 98 -8.94 -2.94 8.09
CA SER A 98 -9.96 -2.79 9.14
C SER A 98 -9.87 -3.93 10.16
N GLY A 99 -9.67 -5.17 9.69
CA GLY A 99 -9.46 -6.32 10.57
C GLY A 99 -8.24 -6.18 11.47
N LEU A 100 -7.12 -5.70 10.91
CA LEU A 100 -5.90 -5.43 11.69
C LEU A 100 -6.10 -4.26 12.66
N ALA A 101 -6.82 -3.20 12.28
CA ALA A 101 -7.11 -2.07 13.17
C ALA A 101 -7.98 -2.49 14.36
N ILE A 102 -9.03 -3.28 14.11
CA ILE A 102 -9.87 -3.84 15.18
C ILE A 102 -9.05 -4.75 16.11
N ALA A 103 -8.19 -5.61 15.56
CA ALA A 103 -7.42 -6.57 16.34
C ALA A 103 -6.27 -5.95 17.15
N PHE A 104 -5.54 -4.99 16.57
CA PHE A 104 -4.31 -4.44 17.16
C PHE A 104 -4.49 -3.06 17.78
N LEU A 105 -5.38 -2.23 17.24
CA LEU A 105 -5.66 -0.87 17.75
C LEU A 105 -6.89 -0.84 18.66
N GLY A 106 -7.64 -1.94 18.76
CA GLY A 106 -8.86 -2.03 19.58
C GLY A 106 -10.03 -1.22 19.03
N GLU A 107 -10.03 -0.92 17.73
CA GLU A 107 -11.14 -0.21 17.09
C GLU A 107 -12.45 -1.02 17.18
N ALA A 108 -13.57 -0.32 17.42
CA ALA A 108 -14.87 -0.96 17.52
C ALA A 108 -15.38 -1.42 16.15
N LEU A 109 -15.87 -2.65 16.09
CA LEU A 109 -16.50 -3.20 14.88
C LEU A 109 -17.90 -2.59 14.71
N HIS A 110 -17.99 -1.57 13.86
CA HIS A 110 -19.25 -0.98 13.46
C HIS A 110 -19.88 -1.63 12.22
N LEU A 111 -21.19 -1.42 12.05
CA LEU A 111 -21.98 -1.94 10.92
C LEU A 111 -21.48 -1.46 9.56
N TYR A 112 -20.85 -0.29 9.48
CA TYR A 112 -20.29 0.20 8.22
C TYR A 112 -19.07 -0.63 7.74
N HIS A 113 -18.30 -1.24 8.66
CA HIS A 113 -17.24 -2.18 8.28
C HIS A 113 -17.83 -3.42 7.59
N LEU A 114 -18.91 -3.98 8.15
CA LEU A 114 -19.64 -5.11 7.57
C LEU A 114 -20.23 -4.77 6.20
N ALA A 115 -20.88 -3.60 6.07
CA ALA A 115 -21.42 -3.14 4.79
C ALA A 115 -20.32 -2.99 3.73
N GLY A 116 -19.16 -2.42 4.11
CA GLY A 116 -18.00 -2.31 3.22
C GLY A 116 -17.47 -3.67 2.77
N ILE A 117 -17.34 -4.64 3.68
CA ILE A 117 -16.91 -6.01 3.36
C ILE A 117 -17.88 -6.67 2.36
N VAL A 118 -19.18 -6.58 2.60
CA VAL A 118 -20.20 -7.14 1.69
C VAL A 118 -20.13 -6.50 0.30
N LEU A 119 -19.94 -5.18 0.23
CA LEU A 119 -19.84 -4.44 -1.04
C LEU A 119 -18.58 -4.82 -1.83
N ILE A 120 -17.46 -5.01 -1.13
CA ILE A 120 -16.21 -5.49 -1.73
C ILE A 120 -16.37 -6.91 -2.28
N VAL A 121 -16.90 -7.84 -1.47
CA VAL A 121 -17.07 -9.25 -1.87
C VAL A 121 -18.02 -9.36 -3.05
N SER A 122 -19.14 -8.63 -3.03
CA SER A 122 -20.11 -8.61 -4.14
C SER A 122 -19.52 -8.00 -5.42
N GLY A 123 -18.77 -6.90 -5.31
CA GLY A 123 -18.06 -6.29 -6.43
C GLY A 123 -17.03 -7.24 -7.07
N ILE A 124 -16.20 -7.90 -6.25
CA ILE A 124 -15.25 -8.92 -6.71
C ILE A 124 -15.97 -10.06 -7.41
N TRP A 125 -17.06 -10.55 -6.82
CA TRP A 125 -17.83 -11.65 -7.40
C TRP A 125 -18.44 -11.29 -8.75
N LEU A 126 -19.03 -10.09 -8.89
CA LEU A 126 -19.62 -9.60 -10.14
C LEU A 126 -18.58 -9.49 -11.26
N VAL A 127 -17.39 -8.95 -10.95
CA VAL A 127 -16.29 -8.80 -11.92
C VAL A 127 -15.66 -10.15 -12.29
N THR A 128 -15.57 -11.08 -11.33
CA THR A 128 -14.91 -12.37 -11.53
C THR A 128 -15.84 -13.41 -12.17
N ARG A 129 -17.17 -13.22 -12.09
CA ARG A 129 -18.13 -14.08 -12.79
C ARG A 129 -17.88 -13.96 -14.29
N LYS A 130 -17.36 -15.02 -14.92
CA LYS A 130 -17.10 -15.08 -16.37
C LYS A 130 -18.30 -14.53 -17.12
N ARG A 131 -18.14 -13.39 -17.79
CA ARG A 131 -19.05 -12.98 -18.86
C ARG A 131 -18.94 -14.07 -19.92
N ARG A 132 -19.93 -14.98 -20.00
CA ARG A 132 -20.10 -15.86 -21.17
C ARG A 132 -20.30 -14.91 -22.34
N VAL A 133 -19.23 -14.60 -23.06
CA VAL A 133 -19.34 -13.96 -24.36
C VAL A 133 -20.01 -15.00 -25.25
N ALA A 134 -21.26 -14.72 -25.64
CA ALA A 134 -21.96 -15.53 -26.62
C ALA A 134 -21.09 -15.61 -27.88
N LYS A 135 -20.79 -16.83 -28.35
CA LYS A 135 -20.12 -17.04 -29.63
C LYS A 135 -20.95 -16.36 -30.73
N PRO A 136 -20.35 -15.50 -31.58
CA PRO A 136 -20.99 -15.13 -32.83
C PRO A 136 -21.08 -16.40 -33.69
N THR A 137 -22.30 -16.74 -34.09
CA THR A 137 -22.62 -17.77 -35.09
C THR A 137 -22.15 -17.36 -36.47
#